data_AF-A0A7W7LIZ8-F1
#
_entry.id   AF-A0A7W7LIZ8-F1
#
_cell.length_a   1.000
_cell.length_b   1.000
_cell.length_c   1.000
_cell.angle_alpha   90.00
_cell.angle_beta   90.00
_cell.angle_gamma   90.00
#
_symmetry.space_group_name_H-M   'P 1'
#
loop_
_entity.id
_entity.type
_entity.pdbx_description
1 polymer ?
#
loop_
_entity_poly.entity_id
_entity_poly.type
_entity_poly.pdbx_seq_one_letter_code
_entity_poly.pdbx_strand_id
1 'polypeptide(L)'
;RHLNPDTATTLATLPTPQISFNYLGRFELADEKSGAKTTTSWAPAPEADSGVSGGSDRDMRLRYAFLLTSAAVDGPDGPALTADWSWPQDLFHEDDVRDLAQTWFRALEAIVTHAEGPGAGGHTPSDLSLGGLSQDEIDEFEDELGL
;
A
#
# COMPACT_ATOMS: atom_id res chain seq x y z
N ARG A 1 16.07 11.19 -11.11
CA ARG A 1 17.01 12.16 -10.48
C ARG A 1 18.44 11.64 -10.46
N HIS A 2 18.69 10.46 -9.87
CA HIS A 2 20.07 10.02 -9.57
C HIS A 2 20.53 8.77 -10.33
N LEU A 3 19.63 7.83 -10.69
CA LEU A 3 20.00 6.51 -11.20
C LEU A 3 19.72 6.29 -12.70
N ASN A 4 19.07 7.25 -13.36
CA ASN A 4 18.77 7.18 -14.79
C ASN A 4 19.07 8.57 -15.40
N PRO A 5 20.12 8.69 -16.26
CA PRO A 5 20.52 9.95 -16.88
C PRO A 5 19.42 10.60 -17.74
N ASP A 6 18.66 9.79 -18.49
CA ASP A 6 17.62 10.28 -19.41
C ASP A 6 16.49 10.99 -18.66
N THR A 7 16.19 10.54 -17.45
CA THR A 7 15.17 11.13 -16.57
C THR A 7 15.74 12.11 -15.53
N ALA A 8 17.06 12.27 -15.46
CA ALA A 8 17.72 13.02 -14.39
C ALA A 8 17.30 14.49 -14.38
N THR A 9 17.42 15.17 -15.53
CA THR A 9 17.11 16.60 -15.69
C THR A 9 15.65 16.90 -15.40
N THR A 10 14.73 16.13 -15.97
CA THR A 10 13.29 16.31 -15.77
C THR A 10 12.90 16.11 -14.31
N LEU A 11 13.41 15.06 -13.66
CA LEU A 11 13.05 14.80 -12.27
C LEU A 11 13.72 15.79 -11.31
N ALA A 12 14.86 16.39 -11.66
CA ALA A 12 15.59 17.33 -10.81
C ALA A 12 14.87 18.68 -10.63
N THR A 13 13.97 19.06 -11.56
CA THR A 13 13.17 20.28 -11.46
C THR A 13 11.95 20.13 -10.55
N LEU A 14 11.59 18.89 -10.19
CA LEU A 14 10.43 18.62 -9.34
C LEU A 14 10.74 18.85 -7.85
N PRO A 15 9.74 19.20 -7.01
CA PRO A 15 9.91 19.36 -5.57
C PRO A 15 10.47 18.11 -4.89
N THR A 16 11.20 18.26 -3.78
CA THR A 16 11.64 17.12 -2.97
C THR A 16 10.43 16.35 -2.44
N PRO A 17 10.37 15.02 -2.66
CA PRO A 17 9.26 14.21 -2.15
C PRO A 17 9.14 14.35 -0.63
N GLN A 18 7.92 14.58 -0.16
CA GLN A 18 7.62 14.78 1.26
C GLN A 18 7.04 13.52 1.92
N ILE A 19 6.60 12.54 1.13
CA ILE A 19 5.94 11.33 1.59
C ILE A 19 6.71 10.13 1.04
N SER A 20 7.01 9.17 1.91
CA SER A 20 7.42 7.82 1.52
C SER A 20 6.27 6.88 1.77
N PHE A 21 5.88 6.14 0.75
CA PHE A 21 4.87 5.09 0.84
C PHE A 21 5.50 3.73 0.55
N ASN A 22 5.18 2.74 1.36
CA ASN A 22 5.61 1.37 1.17
C ASN A 22 4.47 0.40 1.51
N TYR A 23 4.24 -0.58 0.64
CA TYR A 23 3.33 -1.70 0.93
C TYR A 23 4.17 -2.96 1.07
N LEU A 24 4.15 -3.56 2.26
CA LEU A 24 4.98 -4.73 2.60
C LEU A 24 4.39 -6.05 2.10
N GLY A 25 3.18 -6.04 1.54
CA GLY A 25 2.48 -7.24 1.10
C GLY A 25 1.54 -7.78 2.16
N ARG A 26 1.41 -9.11 2.21
CA ARG A 26 0.47 -9.83 3.08
C ARG A 26 1.22 -10.68 4.09
N PHE A 27 0.81 -10.62 5.35
CA PHE A 27 1.39 -11.37 6.46
C PHE A 27 0.35 -12.26 7.12
N GLU A 28 0.78 -13.45 7.52
CA GLU A 28 0.03 -14.33 8.42
C GLU A 28 0.51 -14.02 9.86
N LEU A 29 -0.38 -13.55 10.74
CA LEU A 29 -0.07 -13.54 12.16
C LEU A 29 -0.14 -14.98 12.67
N ALA A 30 0.87 -15.40 13.45
CA ALA A 30 0.87 -16.71 14.07
C ALA A 30 -0.32 -16.80 15.03
N ASP A 31 -1.33 -17.60 14.66
CA ASP A 31 -2.46 -17.87 15.53
C ASP A 31 -2.02 -18.77 16.68
N GLU A 32 -1.84 -18.20 17.87
CA GLU A 32 -1.53 -18.94 19.10
C GLU A 32 -2.56 -20.06 19.40
N LYS A 33 -3.78 -19.99 18.82
CA LYS A 33 -4.86 -20.95 19.06
C LYS A 33 -4.99 -22.05 18.01
N SER A 34 -4.47 -21.89 16.79
CA SER A 34 -4.71 -22.87 15.71
C SER A 34 -3.84 -24.12 15.81
N GLY A 35 -2.73 -24.09 16.56
CA GLY A 35 -1.78 -25.21 16.61
C GLY A 35 -1.19 -25.61 15.25
N ALA A 36 -1.43 -24.81 14.20
CA ALA A 36 -0.92 -25.05 12.86
C ALA A 36 0.56 -24.66 12.81
N LYS A 37 1.42 -25.67 12.72
CA LYS A 37 2.86 -25.52 12.52
C LYS A 37 3.15 -25.08 11.08
N THR A 38 2.95 -23.81 10.75
CA THR A 38 3.52 -23.22 9.54
C THR A 38 4.48 -22.10 9.93
N THR A 39 5.78 -22.47 9.94
CA THR A 39 6.96 -21.58 9.98
C THR A 39 7.23 -20.80 11.28
N THR A 40 7.25 -21.48 12.42
CA THR A 40 7.66 -20.92 13.73
C THR A 40 9.09 -20.34 13.80
N SER A 41 9.91 -20.51 12.76
CA SER A 41 11.28 -19.97 12.73
C SER A 41 11.39 -18.51 12.29
N TRP A 42 10.34 -17.94 11.68
CA TRP A 42 10.34 -16.56 11.16
C TRP A 42 9.00 -15.85 11.42
N ALA A 43 8.45 -16.05 12.62
CA ALA A 43 7.28 -15.32 13.09
C ALA A 43 7.68 -13.90 13.58
N PRO A 44 6.74 -12.94 13.59
CA PRO A 44 6.95 -11.67 14.28
C PRO A 44 7.44 -11.87 15.71
N ALA A 45 8.36 -11.02 16.15
CA ALA A 45 8.85 -11.09 17.52
C ALA A 45 7.72 -10.80 18.52
N PRO A 46 7.68 -11.43 19.71
CA PRO A 46 6.63 -11.19 20.70
C PRO A 46 6.53 -9.72 21.14
N GLU A 47 7.64 -8.98 21.06
CA GLU A 47 7.72 -7.55 21.33
C GLU A 47 7.39 -6.66 20.13
N ALA A 48 7.15 -7.23 18.95
CA ALA A 48 6.67 -6.46 17.81
C ALA A 48 5.30 -5.90 18.18
N ASP A 49 5.21 -4.57 18.21
CA ASP A 49 3.94 -3.90 18.41
C ASP A 49 2.97 -4.26 17.27
N SER A 50 1.68 -4.02 17.47
CA SER A 50 0.63 -4.34 16.49
C SER A 50 0.77 -3.67 15.11
N GLY A 51 1.79 -2.83 14.91
CA GLY A 51 2.17 -2.26 13.62
C GLY A 51 2.94 -3.22 12.73
N VAL A 52 2.91 -2.96 11.43
CA VAL A 52 3.64 -3.72 10.40
C VAL A 52 5.05 -3.17 10.15
N SER A 53 5.34 -1.96 10.64
CA SER A 53 6.69 -1.40 10.66
C SER A 53 7.49 -1.99 11.82
N GLY A 54 8.62 -2.62 11.52
CA GLY A 54 9.65 -2.91 12.52
C GLY A 54 10.02 -1.62 13.25
N GLY A 55 10.01 -1.66 14.59
CA GLY A 55 10.03 -0.48 15.46
C GLY A 55 10.94 0.65 14.98
N SER A 56 10.41 1.86 14.95
CA SER A 56 11.17 3.07 14.65
C SER A 56 11.85 3.57 15.91
N ASP A 57 13.17 3.82 15.83
CA ASP A 57 13.89 4.50 16.89
C ASP A 57 13.35 5.94 17.02
N ARG A 58 13.01 6.36 18.24
CA ARG A 58 12.45 7.69 18.52
C ARG A 58 13.41 8.81 18.11
N ASP A 59 14.71 8.54 18.09
CA ASP A 59 15.75 9.49 17.70
C ASP A 59 16.05 9.44 16.18
N MET A 60 15.34 8.58 15.43
CA MET A 60 15.55 8.44 13.99
C MET A 60 15.13 9.70 13.24
N ARG A 61 16.08 10.34 12.56
CA ARG A 61 15.80 11.45 11.65
C ARG A 61 15.03 10.94 10.44
N LEU A 62 13.78 11.37 10.31
CA LEU A 62 12.97 11.05 9.14
C LEU A 62 13.48 11.83 7.92
N ARG A 63 13.72 11.11 6.81
CA ARG A 63 14.09 11.71 5.52
C ARG A 63 12.91 12.42 4.85
N TYR A 64 11.70 11.98 5.16
CA TYR A 64 10.44 12.47 4.60
C TYR A 64 9.57 13.03 5.73
N ALA A 65 8.67 13.95 5.41
CA ALA A 65 7.73 14.49 6.39
C ALA A 65 6.77 13.41 6.90
N PHE A 66 6.35 12.50 6.00
CA PHE A 66 5.53 11.34 6.33
C PHE A 66 6.15 10.06 5.77
N LEU A 67 6.16 9.02 6.59
CA LEU A 67 6.43 7.66 6.15
C LEU A 67 5.16 6.85 6.43
N LEU A 68 4.59 6.28 5.38
CA LEU A 68 3.43 5.40 5.43
C LEU A 68 3.87 4.01 5.01
N THR A 69 3.81 3.07 5.94
CA THR A 69 4.06 1.65 5.67
C THR A 69 2.77 0.89 5.89
N SER A 70 2.29 0.15 4.90
CA SER A 70 1.07 -0.64 5.00
C SER A 70 1.27 -2.11 4.67
N ALA A 71 0.34 -2.94 5.13
CA ALA A 71 0.28 -4.36 4.80
C ALA A 71 -1.10 -4.94 5.08
N ALA A 72 -1.44 -6.01 4.36
CA ALA A 72 -2.56 -6.87 4.70
C ALA A 72 -2.11 -7.87 5.76
N VAL A 73 -2.85 -7.98 6.85
CA VAL A 73 -2.52 -8.87 7.96
C VAL A 73 -3.70 -9.81 8.17
N ASP A 74 -3.46 -11.11 8.03
CA ASP A 74 -4.47 -12.13 8.27
C ASP A 74 -4.76 -12.25 9.78
N GLY A 75 -6.02 -12.06 10.14
CA GLY A 75 -6.53 -12.25 11.50
C GLY A 75 -7.73 -13.20 11.55
N PRO A 76 -8.27 -13.47 12.76
CA PRO A 76 -9.38 -14.40 12.96
C PRO A 76 -10.65 -14.07 12.15
N ASP A 77 -10.88 -12.78 11.89
CA ASP A 77 -12.03 -12.28 11.14
C ASP A 77 -11.73 -12.06 9.63
N GLY A 78 -10.53 -12.46 9.18
CA GLY A 78 -10.04 -12.28 7.81
C GLY A 78 -8.88 -11.28 7.70
N PRO A 79 -8.41 -11.00 6.47
CA PRO A 79 -7.35 -10.04 6.23
C PRO A 79 -7.79 -8.61 6.55
N ALA A 80 -6.97 -7.88 7.30
CA ALA A 80 -7.15 -6.46 7.58
C ALA A 80 -5.98 -5.64 7.02
N LEU A 81 -6.27 -4.51 6.35
CA LEU A 81 -5.23 -3.57 5.96
C LEU A 81 -4.79 -2.76 7.19
N THR A 82 -3.53 -2.90 7.57
CA THR A 82 -2.89 -2.12 8.63
C THR A 82 -1.94 -1.10 8.00
N ALA A 83 -1.86 0.09 8.59
CA ALA A 83 -1.05 1.18 8.10
C ALA A 83 -0.40 1.98 9.23
N ASP A 84 0.93 1.99 9.24
CA ASP A 84 1.73 2.75 10.19
C ASP A 84 2.15 4.08 9.58
N TRP A 85 1.87 5.15 10.34
CA TRP A 85 2.24 6.52 10.00
C TRP A 85 3.36 6.97 10.92
N SER A 86 4.48 7.42 10.35
CA SER A 86 5.57 8.04 11.10
C SER A 86 5.79 9.47 10.62
N TRP A 87 5.92 10.40 11.57
CA TRP A 87 6.10 11.82 11.30
C TRP A 87 6.91 12.48 12.43
N PRO A 88 7.57 13.63 12.14
CA PRO A 88 8.24 14.41 13.17
C PRO A 88 7.20 15.17 14.02
N GLN A 89 7.09 14.82 15.30
CA GLN A 89 6.10 15.40 16.23
C GLN A 89 6.24 16.93 16.42
N ASP A 90 7.44 17.47 16.22
CA ASP A 90 7.69 18.91 16.31
C ASP A 90 7.08 19.71 15.13
N LEU A 91 6.71 19.03 14.03
CA LEU A 91 6.17 19.68 12.83
C LEU A 91 4.68 19.41 12.61
N PHE A 92 4.15 18.28 13.10
CA PHE A 92 2.76 17.91 12.90
C PHE A 92 2.12 17.38 14.18
N HIS A 93 0.94 17.90 14.49
CA HIS A 93 0.14 17.42 15.62
C HIS A 93 -0.52 16.08 15.29
N GLU A 94 -0.65 15.22 16.29
CA GLU A 94 -1.23 13.90 16.13
C GLU A 94 -2.66 13.94 15.58
N ASP A 95 -3.46 14.92 15.98
CA ASP A 95 -4.84 15.09 15.51
C ASP A 95 -4.91 15.31 13.98
N ASP A 96 -3.99 16.12 13.43
CA ASP A 96 -3.92 16.38 11.99
C ASP A 96 -3.52 15.12 11.22
N VAL A 97 -2.55 14.36 11.75
CA VAL A 97 -2.11 13.11 11.12
C VAL A 97 -3.19 12.03 11.22
N ARG A 98 -3.95 12.02 12.32
CA ARG A 98 -5.09 11.12 12.50
C ARG A 98 -6.22 11.42 11.52
N ASP A 99 -6.56 12.68 11.28
CA ASP A 99 -7.54 13.04 10.25
C ASP A 99 -7.05 12.67 8.83
N LEU A 100 -5.76 12.87 8.55
CA LEU A 100 -5.16 12.42 7.29
C LEU A 100 -5.27 10.89 7.12
N ALA A 101 -4.92 10.12 8.15
CA ALA A 101 -5.01 8.66 8.12
C ALA A 101 -6.46 8.19 7.91
N GLN A 102 -7.43 8.80 8.60
CA GLN A 102 -8.85 8.50 8.41
C GLN A 102 -9.33 8.88 7.01
N THR A 103 -8.88 10.01 6.47
CA THR A 103 -9.19 10.44 5.10
C THR A 103 -8.65 9.44 4.08
N TRP A 104 -7.44 8.94 4.30
CA TRP A 104 -6.84 7.92 3.45
C TRP A 104 -7.69 6.63 3.43
N PHE A 105 -8.14 6.14 4.59
CA PHE A 105 -9.04 4.99 4.65
C PHE A 105 -10.39 5.26 3.95
N ARG A 106 -11.00 6.43 4.16
CA ARG A 106 -12.23 6.81 3.43
C ARG A 106 -12.03 6.81 1.91
N ALA A 107 -10.88 7.26 1.43
CA ALA A 107 -10.55 7.23 0.00
C ALA A 107 -10.39 5.80 -0.52
N LEU A 108 -9.77 4.91 0.26
CA LEU A 108 -9.67 3.49 -0.09
C LEU A 108 -11.04 2.82 -0.13
N GLU A 109 -11.91 3.07 0.85
CA GLU A 109 -13.29 2.59 0.87
C GLU A 109 -14.06 3.05 -0.37
N ALA A 110 -13.89 4.31 -0.78
CA ALA A 110 -14.50 4.84 -1.99
C ALA A 110 -13.99 4.14 -3.26
N ILE A 111 -12.70 3.81 -3.33
CA ILE A 111 -12.13 3.01 -4.43
C ILE A 111 -12.72 1.60 -4.44
N VAL A 112 -12.85 0.95 -3.28
CA VAL A 112 -13.47 -0.38 -3.16
C VAL A 112 -14.92 -0.34 -3.62
N THR A 113 -15.71 0.62 -3.16
CA THR A 113 -17.10 0.79 -3.60
C THR A 113 -17.19 1.02 -5.11
N HIS A 114 -16.27 1.80 -5.68
CA HIS A 114 -16.23 1.99 -7.12
C HIS A 114 -15.88 0.70 -7.87
N ALA A 115 -14.91 -0.08 -7.36
CA ALA A 115 -14.47 -1.35 -7.93
C ALA A 115 -15.55 -2.45 -7.90
N GLU A 116 -16.51 -2.36 -6.98
CA GLU A 116 -17.69 -3.25 -6.93
C GLU A 116 -18.81 -2.83 -7.89
N GLY A 117 -18.66 -1.67 -8.55
CA GLY A 117 -19.64 -1.15 -9.50
C GLY A 117 -19.66 -1.94 -10.82
N PRO A 118 -20.81 -1.99 -11.52
CA PRO A 118 -20.88 -2.56 -12.86
C PRO A 118 -19.90 -1.86 -13.81
N GLY A 119 -19.10 -2.64 -14.56
CA GLY A 119 -18.10 -2.11 -15.49
C GLY A 119 -16.83 -1.58 -14.82
N ALA A 120 -16.66 -1.79 -13.51
CA ALA A 120 -15.38 -1.57 -12.84
C ALA A 120 -14.56 -2.87 -12.85
N GLY A 121 -13.32 -2.78 -13.32
CA GLY A 121 -12.48 -3.95 -13.63
C GLY A 121 -12.21 -4.07 -15.13
N GLY A 122 -11.87 -5.27 -15.58
CA GLY A 122 -11.47 -5.53 -16.97
C GLY A 122 -10.00 -5.25 -17.24
N HIS A 123 -9.49 -5.80 -18.34
CA HIS A 123 -8.14 -5.49 -18.80
C HIS A 123 -8.10 -4.09 -19.38
N THR A 124 -7.02 -3.38 -19.07
CA THR A 124 -6.64 -2.16 -19.76
C THR A 124 -5.62 -2.47 -20.84
N PRO A 125 -5.39 -1.57 -21.82
CA PRO A 125 -4.31 -1.74 -22.80
C PRO A 125 -2.94 -1.95 -22.15
N SER A 126 -2.71 -1.45 -20.93
CA SER A 126 -1.47 -1.67 -20.18
C SER A 126 -1.28 -3.09 -19.64
N ASP A 127 -2.36 -3.86 -19.50
CA ASP A 127 -2.30 -5.26 -19.04
C ASP A 127 -1.89 -6.21 -20.18
N LEU A 128 -1.99 -5.75 -21.42
CA LEU A 128 -1.70 -6.53 -22.61
C LEU A 128 -0.34 -6.14 -23.19
N SER A 129 0.48 -7.15 -23.49
CA SER A 129 1.74 -6.95 -24.21
C SER A 129 1.52 -6.64 -25.71
N LEU A 130 0.28 -6.77 -26.18
CA LEU A 130 -0.15 -6.47 -27.54
C LEU A 130 -0.39 -4.97 -27.67
N GLY A 131 0.61 -4.24 -28.17
CA GLY A 131 0.45 -2.83 -28.48
C GLY A 131 -0.58 -2.61 -29.59
N GLY A 132 -1.43 -1.60 -29.43
CA GLY A 132 -2.36 -1.13 -30.47
C GLY A 132 -3.83 -1.49 -30.27
N LEU A 133 -4.17 -2.23 -29.20
CA LEU A 133 -5.56 -2.45 -28.82
C LEU A 133 -6.11 -1.23 -28.09
N SER A 134 -7.26 -0.75 -28.55
CA SER A 134 -8.09 0.23 -27.85
C SER A 134 -8.85 -0.43 -26.70
N GLN A 135 -9.34 0.37 -25.74
CA GLN A 135 -10.19 -0.15 -24.67
C GLN A 135 -11.45 -0.82 -25.24
N ASP A 136 -12.10 -0.21 -26.25
CA ASP A 136 -13.31 -0.75 -26.87
C ASP A 136 -13.09 -2.15 -27.48
N GLU A 137 -11.93 -2.39 -28.11
CA GLU A 137 -11.57 -3.71 -28.66
C GLU A 137 -11.32 -4.74 -27.55
N ILE A 138 -10.75 -4.32 -26.42
CA ILE A 138 -10.52 -5.20 -25.26
C ILE A 138 -11.86 -5.59 -24.64
N ASP A 139 -12.73 -4.61 -24.42
CA ASP A 139 -14.07 -4.84 -23.87
C ASP A 139 -14.88 -5.79 -24.77
N GLU A 140 -14.81 -5.63 -26.11
CA GLU A 140 -15.45 -6.55 -27.07
C GLU A 140 -14.93 -7.99 -26.94
N PHE A 141 -13.62 -8.18 -26.75
CA PHE A 141 -13.04 -9.51 -26.55
C PHE A 141 -13.44 -10.13 -25.21
N GLU A 142 -13.52 -9.34 -24.14
CA GLU A 142 -13.97 -9.82 -22.83
C GLU A 142 -15.43 -10.30 -22.90
N ASP A 143 -16.29 -9.54 -23.58
CA ASP A 143 -17.67 -9.91 -23.83
C ASP A 143 -17.81 -11.18 -24.71
N GLU A 144 -17.00 -11.31 -25.77
CA GLU A 144 -17.05 -12.48 -26.68
C GLU A 144 -16.52 -13.75 -25.99
N LEU A 145 -15.46 -13.63 -25.18
CA LEU A 145 -14.78 -14.77 -24.54
C LEU A 145 -15.32 -15.10 -23.14
N GLY A 146 -16.18 -14.23 -22.57
CA GLY A 146 -16.74 -14.38 -21.22
C GLY A 146 -15.68 -14.27 -20.13
N LEU A 147 -14.74 -13.33 -20.29
CA LEU A 147 -13.67 -13.03 -19.34
C LEU A 147 -14.14 -12.11 -18.21
#